data_AF-A0A257K8E7-F1
#
_entry.id   AF-A0A257K8E7-F1
#
_cell.length_a   1.000
_cell.length_b   1.000
_cell.length_c   1.000
_cell.angle_alpha   90.00
_cell.angle_beta   90.00
_cell.angle_gamma   90.00
#
_symmetry.space_group_name_H-M   'P 1'
#
loop_
_entity.id
_entity.type
_entity.pdbx_description
1 polymer ?
#
loop_
_entity_poly.entity_id
_entity_poly.type
_entity_poly.pdbx_seq_one_letter_code
_entity_poly.pdbx_strand_id
1 'polypeptide(L)'
;MMKRITSISILLILTCYSTVFAWGHKGHSLVAEVAFKYLDAKTKQNVLRYLDGMSIEEAANWMDEMRSDRKFAYMKPYHYVNFERGSVVEEHDGDNIINALNKTLSELDHIHSMSKDDIRLRLFYLFHLIGDLHQPLHVGYGEDKGGNTVQISFFGRASNLHTMWDSEIIEYKALTLQQELQLNTYKPTELAFIKSINVMSWVKDARGFLKGAYNLSDGKIGDLYVDANYPVIQQQILKAGLRLASVLEHYFKKIDLNNVSKNNVGLETEVSTNIDVTKASDYEGQLVYACAKVFSTKVLDGNGMTFLNLGAAYPHSPLTVVIYSDSLENFDHKPVDFYIDKEVCVHGKIKMYKGKPEIIINSQQAIQIK
;
A
#
# COMPACT_ATOMS: atom_id res chain seq x y z
N MET A 1 53.46 -33.16 -24.67
CA MET A 1 52.04 -33.39 -24.31
C MET A 1 51.50 -32.10 -23.69
N MET A 2 51.04 -31.15 -24.50
CA MET A 2 50.56 -29.84 -24.05
C MET A 2 49.07 -29.93 -23.69
N LYS A 3 48.73 -29.80 -22.40
CA LYS A 3 47.33 -29.73 -21.95
C LYS A 3 46.79 -28.33 -22.22
N ARG A 4 45.84 -28.21 -23.15
CA ARG A 4 45.07 -26.99 -23.39
C ARG A 4 44.10 -26.79 -22.22
N ILE A 5 44.24 -25.69 -21.49
CA ILE A 5 43.27 -25.24 -20.50
C ILE A 5 42.29 -24.33 -21.24
N THR A 6 41.09 -24.83 -21.52
CA THR A 6 39.99 -24.02 -22.02
C THR A 6 39.35 -23.29 -20.84
N SER A 7 39.61 -21.98 -20.71
CA SER A 7 38.87 -21.12 -19.78
C SER A 7 37.43 -20.98 -20.26
N ILE A 8 36.50 -21.57 -19.52
CA ILE A 8 35.06 -21.33 -19.68
C ILE A 8 34.76 -20.05 -18.91
N SER A 9 34.67 -18.93 -19.62
CA SER A 9 34.16 -17.68 -19.07
C SER A 9 32.65 -17.83 -18.85
N ILE A 10 32.26 -18.07 -17.60
CA ILE A 10 30.86 -18.05 -17.17
C ILE A 10 30.42 -16.58 -17.16
N LEU A 11 29.67 -16.17 -18.19
CA LEU A 11 29.01 -14.88 -18.24
C LEU A 11 27.88 -14.88 -17.22
N LEU A 12 28.10 -14.26 -16.06
CA LEU A 12 27.05 -14.00 -15.07
C LEU A 12 26.08 -12.98 -15.69
N ILE A 13 24.97 -13.47 -16.25
CA ILE A 13 23.85 -12.61 -16.63
C ILE A 13 23.18 -12.18 -15.31
N LEU A 14 23.55 -11.01 -14.83
CA LEU A 14 22.88 -10.35 -13.71
C LEU A 14 21.49 -9.94 -14.23
N THR A 15 20.50 -10.81 -14.08
CA THR A 15 19.09 -10.43 -14.27
C THR A 15 18.73 -9.51 -13.11
N CYS A 16 18.93 -8.20 -13.32
CA CYS A 16 18.33 -7.20 -12.46
C CYS A 16 16.82 -7.31 -12.69
N TYR A 17 16.12 -7.99 -11.79
CA TYR A 17 14.67 -7.94 -11.75
C TYR A 17 14.31 -6.50 -11.38
N SER A 18 14.02 -5.67 -12.38
CA SER A 18 13.29 -4.43 -12.14
C SER A 18 11.91 -4.83 -11.66
N THR A 19 11.72 -4.79 -10.34
CA THR A 19 10.40 -4.75 -9.73
C THR A 19 9.78 -3.44 -10.20
N VAL A 20 8.97 -3.54 -11.25
CA VAL A 20 8.15 -2.46 -11.78
C VAL A 20 7.05 -2.23 -10.75
N PHE A 21 7.37 -1.50 -9.70
CA PHE A 21 6.37 -0.95 -8.78
C PHE A 21 5.54 0.07 -9.55
N ALA A 22 4.32 0.30 -9.10
CA ALA A 22 3.55 1.41 -9.61
C ALA A 22 4.12 2.73 -9.12
N TRP A 23 3.31 3.74 -8.77
CA TRP A 23 3.89 4.81 -7.93
C TRP A 23 4.75 4.15 -6.85
N GLY A 24 6.00 4.58 -6.69
CA GLY A 24 6.88 3.95 -5.72
C GLY A 24 6.24 4.02 -4.34
N HIS A 25 6.78 3.27 -3.38
CA HIS A 25 6.17 3.15 -2.06
C HIS A 25 5.74 4.50 -1.43
N LYS A 26 6.57 5.54 -1.65
CA LYS A 26 6.29 6.90 -1.20
C LYS A 26 5.08 7.54 -1.90
N GLY A 27 4.93 7.37 -3.20
CA GLY A 27 3.80 7.92 -3.97
C GLY A 27 2.46 7.34 -3.50
N HIS A 28 2.36 6.02 -3.34
CA HIS A 28 1.15 5.38 -2.79
C HIS A 28 0.79 5.86 -1.39
N SER A 29 1.81 5.95 -0.52
CA SER A 29 1.62 6.47 0.84
C SER A 29 1.06 7.89 0.81
N LEU A 30 1.63 8.78 -0.02
CA LEU A 30 1.15 10.15 -0.17
C LEU A 30 -0.30 10.23 -0.70
N VAL A 31 -0.67 9.39 -1.66
CA VAL A 31 -2.07 9.32 -2.16
C VAL A 31 -3.04 8.97 -1.03
N ALA A 32 -2.70 7.96 -0.22
CA ALA A 32 -3.50 7.55 0.94
C ALA A 32 -3.59 8.65 2.00
N GLU A 33 -2.45 9.26 2.35
CA GLU A 33 -2.36 10.36 3.30
C GLU A 33 -3.20 11.57 2.86
N VAL A 34 -3.10 11.98 1.58
CA VAL A 34 -3.92 13.05 0.99
C VAL A 34 -5.40 12.68 1.11
N ALA A 35 -5.80 11.47 0.71
CA ALA A 35 -7.19 11.05 0.81
C ALA A 35 -7.71 11.19 2.25
N PHE A 36 -6.95 10.71 3.22
CA PHE A 36 -7.30 10.79 4.65
C PHE A 36 -7.31 12.20 5.21
N LYS A 37 -6.72 13.20 4.55
CA LYS A 37 -6.93 14.61 4.93
C LYS A 37 -8.30 15.13 4.49
N TYR A 38 -8.85 14.62 3.40
CA TYR A 38 -10.11 15.10 2.83
C TYR A 38 -11.36 14.29 3.20
N LEU A 39 -11.21 13.13 3.85
CA LEU A 39 -12.33 12.34 4.35
C LEU A 39 -13.04 13.01 5.55
N ASP A 40 -14.36 12.84 5.64
CA ASP A 40 -15.08 13.05 6.90
C ASP A 40 -14.71 12.01 7.97
N ALA A 41 -14.87 12.38 9.25
CA ALA A 41 -14.44 11.56 10.38
C ALA A 41 -15.12 10.18 10.44
N LYS A 42 -16.40 10.10 10.02
CA LYS A 42 -17.15 8.84 10.01
C LYS A 42 -16.61 7.88 8.96
N THR A 43 -16.34 8.39 7.76
CA THR A 43 -15.77 7.61 6.67
C THR A 43 -14.38 7.09 7.04
N LYS A 44 -13.52 7.92 7.65
CA LYS A 44 -12.20 7.48 8.17
C LYS A 44 -12.36 6.30 9.13
N GLN A 45 -13.24 6.43 10.12
CA GLN A 45 -13.45 5.39 11.12
C GLN A 45 -13.91 4.07 10.48
N ASN A 46 -14.85 4.14 9.53
CA ASN A 46 -15.36 2.96 8.84
C ASN A 46 -14.27 2.27 8.00
N VAL A 47 -13.47 3.04 7.25
CA VAL A 47 -12.36 2.50 6.46
C VAL A 47 -11.31 1.85 7.37
N LEU A 48 -10.86 2.55 8.42
CA LEU A 48 -9.86 2.02 9.36
C LEU A 48 -10.32 0.73 10.05
N ARG A 49 -11.63 0.58 10.32
CA ARG A 49 -12.17 -0.66 10.91
C ARG A 49 -12.05 -1.85 9.96
N TYR A 50 -12.24 -1.64 8.65
CA TYR A 50 -12.04 -2.70 7.66
C TYR A 50 -10.55 -2.97 7.39
N LEU A 51 -9.69 -1.96 7.56
CA LEU A 51 -8.23 -2.16 7.53
C LEU A 51 -7.71 -2.91 8.77
N ASP A 52 -8.49 -3.00 9.84
CA ASP A 52 -8.27 -3.95 10.94
C ASP A 52 -6.85 -3.87 11.50
N GLY A 53 -6.43 -2.65 11.79
CA GLY A 53 -5.11 -2.33 12.31
C GLY A 53 -4.00 -2.14 11.27
N MET A 54 -4.23 -2.44 10.00
CA MET A 54 -3.27 -2.06 8.96
C MET A 54 -3.26 -0.54 8.77
N SER A 55 -2.06 0.04 8.62
CA SER A 55 -1.91 1.47 8.29
C SER A 55 -2.46 1.77 6.89
N ILE A 56 -2.77 3.03 6.61
CA ILE A 56 -3.29 3.44 5.30
C ILE A 56 -2.21 3.36 4.21
N GLU A 57 -0.95 3.55 4.60
CA GLU A 57 0.25 3.41 3.78
C GLU A 57 0.52 1.94 3.47
N GLU A 58 0.43 1.05 4.47
CA GLU A 58 0.51 -0.40 4.26
C GLU A 58 -0.60 -0.86 3.30
N ALA A 59 -1.85 -0.41 3.52
CA ALA A 59 -2.97 -0.74 2.63
C ALA A 59 -2.75 -0.25 1.19
N ALA A 60 -2.13 0.92 1.02
CA ALA A 60 -1.82 1.49 -0.30
C ALA A 60 -0.68 0.79 -1.02
N ASN A 61 0.22 0.12 -0.31
CA ASN A 61 1.35 -0.61 -0.88
C ASN A 61 1.12 -2.13 -0.99
N TRP A 62 0.09 -2.64 -0.32
CA TRP A 62 -0.18 -4.07 -0.18
C TRP A 62 -0.20 -4.85 -1.51
N MET A 63 -0.80 -4.30 -2.58
CA MET A 63 -0.89 -5.02 -3.86
C MET A 63 0.49 -5.29 -4.47
N ASP A 64 1.39 -4.31 -4.39
CA ASP A 64 2.76 -4.45 -4.90
C ASP A 64 3.60 -5.38 -4.01
N GLU A 65 3.38 -5.37 -2.69
CA GLU A 65 4.01 -6.32 -1.77
C GLU A 65 3.59 -7.78 -2.05
N MET A 66 2.31 -8.00 -2.39
CA MET A 66 1.75 -9.32 -2.69
C MET A 66 2.06 -9.81 -4.10
N ARG A 67 2.67 -8.99 -4.96
CA ARG A 67 2.91 -9.30 -6.37
C ARG A 67 3.78 -10.55 -6.59
N SER A 68 4.64 -10.88 -5.64
CA SER A 68 5.50 -12.06 -5.68
C SER A 68 4.85 -13.32 -5.08
N ASP A 69 3.74 -13.17 -4.36
CA ASP A 69 2.96 -14.29 -3.85
C ASP A 69 2.16 -14.92 -5.00
N ARG A 70 2.30 -16.23 -5.16
CA ARG A 70 1.59 -17.00 -6.20
C ARG A 70 0.07 -16.90 -6.04
N LYS A 71 -0.44 -16.80 -4.81
CA LYS A 71 -1.88 -16.63 -4.53
C LYS A 71 -2.45 -15.36 -5.17
N PHE A 72 -1.60 -14.35 -5.32
CA PHE A 72 -1.96 -12.99 -5.71
C PHE A 72 -1.44 -12.61 -7.10
N ALA A 73 -0.79 -13.54 -7.80
CA ALA A 73 -0.19 -13.32 -9.12
C ALA A 73 -1.20 -12.89 -10.20
N TYR A 74 -2.49 -13.19 -10.03
CA TYR A 74 -3.56 -12.78 -10.94
C TYR A 74 -3.77 -11.26 -10.97
N MET A 75 -3.28 -10.52 -9.96
CA MET A 75 -3.43 -9.06 -9.86
C MET A 75 -2.36 -8.29 -10.64
N LYS A 76 -1.26 -8.94 -11.05
CA LYS A 76 -0.18 -8.30 -11.83
C LYS A 76 -0.66 -7.41 -12.99
N PRO A 77 -1.61 -7.83 -13.83
CA PRO A 77 -2.12 -6.99 -14.90
C PRO A 77 -3.04 -5.85 -14.43
N TYR A 78 -3.53 -5.86 -13.19
CA TYR A 78 -4.42 -4.81 -12.67
C TYR A 78 -3.72 -3.46 -12.47
N HIS A 79 -2.39 -3.43 -12.43
CA HIS A 79 -1.63 -2.21 -12.14
C HIS A 79 -1.57 -1.22 -13.31
N TYR A 80 -1.92 -1.63 -14.53
CA TYR A 80 -1.77 -0.77 -15.69
C TYR A 80 -2.79 -1.08 -16.79
N VAL A 81 -2.80 -0.22 -17.80
CA VAL A 81 -3.44 -0.46 -19.08
C VAL A 81 -2.60 0.22 -20.16
N ASN A 82 -2.39 -0.48 -21.27
CA ASN A 82 -1.58 0.03 -22.37
C ASN A 82 -2.46 0.36 -23.56
N PHE A 83 -2.12 1.44 -24.25
CA PHE A 83 -2.77 1.84 -25.48
C PHE A 83 -1.76 1.99 -26.61
N GLU A 84 -2.20 1.85 -27.84
CA GLU A 84 -1.36 2.18 -29.00
C GLU A 84 -1.23 3.71 -29.14
N ARG A 85 -0.12 4.15 -29.75
CA ARG A 85 0.11 5.58 -29.97
C ARG A 85 -0.87 6.12 -31.00
N GLY A 86 -1.60 7.18 -30.62
CA GLY A 86 -2.60 7.80 -31.49
C GLY A 86 -3.93 7.04 -31.57
N SER A 87 -4.10 5.95 -30.82
CA SER A 87 -5.38 5.24 -30.75
C SER A 87 -6.42 6.04 -29.96
N VAL A 88 -7.69 5.70 -30.20
CA VAL A 88 -8.79 6.13 -29.32
C VAL A 88 -8.57 5.51 -27.93
N VAL A 89 -8.83 6.30 -26.89
CA VAL A 89 -8.74 5.86 -25.48
C VAL A 89 -10.12 5.43 -25.03
N GLU A 90 -10.32 4.11 -24.99
CA GLU A 90 -11.57 3.46 -24.64
C GLU A 90 -11.33 2.20 -23.81
N GLU A 91 -12.40 1.71 -23.17
CA GLU A 91 -12.36 0.44 -22.45
C GLU A 91 -12.16 -0.71 -23.44
N HIS A 92 -11.35 -1.68 -23.05
CA HIS A 92 -11.12 -2.89 -23.83
C HIS A 92 -11.01 -4.09 -22.88
N ASP A 93 -11.34 -5.26 -23.42
CA ASP A 93 -11.38 -6.50 -22.67
C ASP A 93 -10.02 -6.88 -22.08
N GLY A 94 -10.06 -7.68 -21.01
CA GLY A 94 -8.90 -8.26 -20.37
C GLY A 94 -8.67 -7.77 -18.94
N ASP A 95 -7.74 -8.41 -18.25
CA ASP A 95 -7.31 -7.96 -16.94
C ASP A 95 -6.46 -6.69 -17.11
N ASN A 96 -6.97 -5.57 -16.62
CA ASN A 96 -6.30 -4.28 -16.63
C ASN A 96 -6.86 -3.39 -15.51
N ILE A 97 -6.19 -2.27 -15.25
CA ILE A 97 -6.56 -1.36 -14.17
C ILE A 97 -7.98 -0.79 -14.29
N ILE A 98 -8.45 -0.51 -15.51
CA ILE A 98 -9.78 0.06 -15.74
C ILE A 98 -10.84 -0.95 -15.34
N ASN A 99 -10.71 -2.19 -15.85
CA ASN A 99 -11.65 -3.26 -15.56
C ASN A 99 -11.60 -3.69 -14.09
N ALA A 100 -10.40 -3.72 -13.48
CA ALA A 100 -10.23 -4.01 -12.06
C ALA A 100 -10.91 -2.95 -11.16
N LEU A 101 -10.74 -1.66 -11.47
CA LEU A 101 -11.41 -0.58 -10.75
C LEU A 101 -12.92 -0.59 -10.98
N ASN A 102 -13.39 -0.67 -12.22
CA ASN A 102 -14.82 -0.71 -12.53
C ASN A 102 -15.52 -1.90 -11.84
N LYS A 103 -14.88 -3.07 -11.87
CA LYS A 103 -15.37 -4.26 -11.15
C LYS A 103 -15.40 -4.04 -9.64
N THR A 104 -14.33 -3.48 -9.07
CA THR A 104 -14.25 -3.18 -7.63
C THR A 104 -15.36 -2.23 -7.20
N LEU A 105 -15.59 -1.15 -7.95
CA LEU A 105 -16.65 -0.18 -7.68
C LEU A 105 -18.03 -0.85 -7.76
N SER A 106 -18.28 -1.67 -8.79
CA SER A 106 -19.54 -2.40 -8.95
C SER A 106 -19.80 -3.41 -7.84
N GLU A 107 -18.77 -4.13 -7.37
CA GLU A 107 -18.89 -5.05 -6.24
C GLU A 107 -19.20 -4.29 -4.94
N LEU A 108 -18.60 -3.10 -4.74
CA LEU A 108 -18.86 -2.25 -3.58
C LEU A 108 -20.26 -1.61 -3.58
N ASP A 109 -20.97 -1.54 -4.71
CA ASP A 109 -22.40 -1.19 -4.71
C ASP A 109 -23.22 -2.20 -3.85
N HIS A 110 -22.68 -3.40 -3.64
CA HIS A 110 -23.28 -4.50 -2.88
C HIS A 110 -22.55 -4.73 -1.55
N ILE A 111 -21.85 -3.71 -1.03
CA ILE A 111 -21.00 -3.78 0.17
C ILE A 111 -21.68 -4.41 1.39
N HIS A 112 -23.00 -4.22 1.55
CA HIS A 112 -23.75 -4.77 2.69
C HIS A 112 -23.90 -6.30 2.67
N SER A 113 -23.68 -6.95 1.53
CA SER A 113 -23.69 -8.40 1.38
C SER A 113 -22.30 -9.04 1.34
N MET A 114 -21.24 -8.23 1.37
CA MET A 114 -19.86 -8.71 1.29
C MET A 114 -19.32 -9.11 2.66
N SER A 115 -18.38 -10.07 2.68
CA SER A 115 -17.62 -10.39 3.89
C SER A 115 -16.66 -9.25 4.26
N LYS A 116 -16.24 -9.17 5.52
CA LYS A 116 -15.25 -8.18 5.98
C LYS A 116 -13.94 -8.29 5.18
N ASP A 117 -13.51 -9.51 4.87
CA ASP A 117 -12.28 -9.77 4.13
C ASP A 117 -12.39 -9.38 2.66
N ASP A 118 -13.54 -9.60 2.03
CA ASP A 118 -13.77 -9.13 0.65
C ASP A 118 -13.76 -7.62 0.56
N ILE A 119 -14.39 -6.93 1.53
CA ILE A 119 -14.37 -5.47 1.63
C ILE A 119 -12.95 -4.97 1.85
N ARG A 120 -12.18 -5.63 2.73
CA ARG A 120 -10.78 -5.30 2.98
C ARG A 120 -9.93 -5.45 1.71
N LEU A 121 -10.11 -6.53 0.96
CA LEU A 121 -9.43 -6.72 -0.32
C LEU A 121 -9.80 -5.63 -1.32
N ARG A 122 -11.07 -5.21 -1.38
CA ARG A 122 -11.48 -4.08 -2.23
C ARG A 122 -10.92 -2.76 -1.77
N LEU A 123 -10.74 -2.54 -0.47
CA LEU A 123 -10.00 -1.39 0.02
C LEU A 123 -8.57 -1.40 -0.51
N PHE A 124 -7.83 -2.51 -0.43
CA PHE A 124 -6.48 -2.59 -0.99
C PHE A 124 -6.46 -2.23 -2.49
N TYR A 125 -7.45 -2.70 -3.25
CA TYR A 125 -7.58 -2.34 -4.67
C TYR A 125 -7.84 -0.85 -4.86
N LEU A 126 -8.76 -0.26 -4.09
CA LEU A 126 -9.05 1.17 -4.19
C LEU A 126 -7.83 2.03 -3.83
N PHE A 127 -7.17 1.75 -2.72
CA PHE A 127 -6.01 2.53 -2.27
C PHE A 127 -4.86 2.48 -3.29
N HIS A 128 -4.57 1.29 -3.81
CA HIS A 128 -3.45 1.10 -4.72
C HIS A 128 -3.80 1.52 -6.15
N LEU A 129 -4.84 0.94 -6.76
CA LEU A 129 -5.15 1.15 -8.17
C LEU A 129 -5.61 2.57 -8.50
N ILE A 130 -6.23 3.29 -7.56
CA ILE A 130 -6.50 4.72 -7.79
C ILE A 130 -5.18 5.50 -7.84
N GLY A 131 -4.17 5.14 -7.07
CA GLY A 131 -2.81 5.66 -7.23
C GLY A 131 -2.28 5.39 -8.64
N ASP A 132 -2.16 4.12 -9.01
CA ASP A 132 -1.61 3.66 -10.30
C ASP A 132 -2.24 4.39 -11.49
N LEU A 133 -3.56 4.50 -11.50
CA LEU A 133 -4.30 5.12 -12.62
C LEU A 133 -3.87 6.56 -12.90
N HIS A 134 -3.35 7.25 -11.87
CA HIS A 134 -2.90 8.64 -11.96
C HIS A 134 -1.41 8.76 -12.31
N GLN A 135 -0.66 7.66 -12.31
CA GLN A 135 0.69 7.63 -12.86
C GLN A 135 0.56 7.62 -14.41
N PRO A 136 0.96 8.67 -15.13
CA PRO A 136 0.72 8.77 -16.57
C PRO A 136 1.20 7.56 -17.40
N LEU A 137 2.31 6.95 -17.01
CA LEU A 137 2.92 5.80 -17.69
C LEU A 137 2.23 4.46 -17.37
N HIS A 138 1.41 4.38 -16.33
CA HIS A 138 0.54 3.22 -16.04
C HIS A 138 -0.65 3.12 -16.98
N VAL A 139 -1.01 4.25 -17.58
CA VAL A 139 -1.97 4.34 -18.67
C VAL A 139 -1.22 4.66 -19.97
N GLY A 140 -0.02 4.08 -20.14
CA GLY A 140 0.96 4.46 -21.16
C GLY A 140 0.85 3.72 -22.49
N TYR A 141 2.00 3.43 -23.11
CA TYR A 141 2.08 2.76 -24.41
C TYR A 141 2.51 1.29 -24.28
N GLY A 142 1.86 0.42 -25.06
CA GLY A 142 2.20 -1.01 -25.05
C GLY A 142 3.58 -1.32 -25.62
N GLU A 143 3.99 -0.56 -26.65
CA GLU A 143 5.25 -0.75 -27.39
C GLU A 143 6.50 -0.66 -26.51
N ASP A 144 6.44 0.13 -25.44
CA ASP A 144 7.54 0.36 -24.51
C ASP A 144 7.25 -0.07 -23.06
N LYS A 145 6.14 -0.82 -22.88
CA LYS A 145 5.64 -1.28 -21.58
C LYS A 145 5.46 -0.11 -20.59
N GLY A 146 4.83 0.97 -21.03
CA GLY A 146 4.66 2.17 -20.21
C GLY A 146 5.98 2.84 -19.87
N GLY A 147 6.92 2.92 -20.81
CA GLY A 147 8.23 3.55 -20.59
C GLY A 147 9.26 2.67 -19.86
N ASN A 148 8.90 1.44 -19.43
CA ASN A 148 9.84 0.53 -18.77
C ASN A 148 11.03 0.14 -19.67
N THR A 149 10.83 0.10 -20.99
CA THR A 149 11.92 -0.19 -21.94
C THR A 149 12.61 1.06 -22.48
N VAL A 150 12.20 2.26 -22.05
CA VAL A 150 12.84 3.52 -22.42
C VAL A 150 13.98 3.80 -21.45
N GLN A 151 15.19 3.43 -21.86
CA GLN A 151 16.39 3.63 -21.05
C GLN A 151 16.77 5.11 -20.99
N ILE A 152 17.12 5.58 -19.80
CA ILE A 152 17.55 6.95 -19.53
C ILE A 152 18.82 6.96 -18.68
N SER A 153 19.47 8.12 -18.64
CA SER A 153 20.54 8.40 -17.68
C SER A 153 20.11 9.56 -16.79
N PHE A 154 19.85 9.29 -15.52
CA PHE A 154 19.51 10.30 -14.52
C PHE A 154 20.77 10.72 -13.76
N PHE A 155 21.25 11.95 -14.01
CA PHE A 155 22.54 12.44 -13.48
C PHE A 155 23.71 11.46 -13.64
N GLY A 156 23.78 10.77 -14.79
CA GLY A 156 24.82 9.79 -15.08
C GLY A 156 24.55 8.37 -14.57
N ARG A 157 23.51 8.16 -13.76
CA ARG A 157 23.06 6.83 -13.31
C ARG A 157 22.08 6.23 -14.32
N ALA A 158 22.25 4.95 -14.66
CA ALA A 158 21.29 4.25 -15.51
C ALA A 158 19.93 4.08 -14.80
N SER A 159 18.84 4.30 -15.53
CA SER A 159 17.46 4.11 -15.09
C SER A 159 16.55 3.89 -16.32
N ASN A 160 15.23 3.81 -16.12
CA ASN A 160 14.23 3.83 -17.19
C ASN A 160 13.15 4.88 -16.90
N LEU A 161 12.42 5.29 -17.94
CA LEU A 161 11.42 6.35 -17.85
C LEU A 161 10.31 6.04 -16.85
N HIS A 162 9.88 4.78 -16.71
CA HIS A 162 8.84 4.39 -15.78
C HIS A 162 9.29 4.62 -14.32
N THR A 163 10.43 4.07 -13.95
CA THR A 163 11.04 4.25 -12.62
C THR A 163 11.30 5.72 -12.29
N MET A 164 11.65 6.53 -13.29
CA MET A 164 11.84 7.98 -13.10
C MET A 164 10.57 8.66 -12.56
N TRP A 165 9.41 8.29 -13.10
CA TRP A 165 8.12 8.84 -12.71
C TRP A 165 7.58 8.22 -11.42
N ASP A 166 7.72 6.91 -11.25
CA ASP A 166 7.23 6.22 -10.05
C ASP A 166 7.93 6.70 -8.78
N SER A 167 9.25 6.89 -8.84
CA SER A 167 10.06 7.02 -7.63
C SER A 167 11.10 8.13 -7.73
N GLU A 168 11.90 8.20 -8.81
CA GLU A 168 13.13 8.99 -8.76
C GLU A 168 12.88 10.50 -8.69
N ILE A 169 11.85 11.03 -9.36
CA ILE A 169 11.48 12.45 -9.23
C ILE A 169 10.95 12.75 -7.81
N ILE A 170 10.10 11.86 -7.27
CA ILE A 170 9.52 12.01 -5.92
C ILE A 170 10.64 12.05 -4.87
N GLU A 171 11.58 11.12 -4.97
CA GLU A 171 12.73 11.00 -4.06
C GLU A 171 13.69 12.19 -4.22
N TYR A 172 14.04 12.55 -5.46
CA TYR A 172 14.95 13.66 -5.74
C TYR A 172 14.42 15.00 -5.22
N LYS A 173 13.12 15.23 -5.33
CA LYS A 173 12.45 16.44 -4.82
C LYS A 173 12.05 16.35 -3.35
N ALA A 174 12.29 15.21 -2.70
CA ALA A 174 11.92 14.92 -1.32
C ALA A 174 10.45 15.28 -1.04
N LEU A 175 9.55 14.82 -1.91
CA LEU A 175 8.15 15.22 -1.85
C LEU A 175 7.47 14.83 -0.53
N THR A 176 6.74 15.77 0.05
CA THR A 176 6.03 15.64 1.32
C THR A 176 4.54 15.90 1.17
N LEU A 177 3.75 15.35 2.11
CA LEU A 177 2.31 15.61 2.19
C LEU A 177 1.99 17.10 2.28
N GLN A 178 2.77 17.88 3.04
CA GLN A 178 2.50 19.30 3.20
C GLN A 178 2.57 20.05 1.88
N GLN A 179 3.53 19.72 1.01
CA GLN A 179 3.64 20.31 -0.33
C GLN A 179 2.41 19.98 -1.17
N GLU A 180 1.91 18.74 -1.12
CA GLU A 180 0.70 18.33 -1.84
C GLU A 180 -0.55 19.09 -1.38
N LEU A 181 -0.74 19.22 -0.07
CA LEU A 181 -1.90 19.91 0.49
C LEU A 181 -1.90 21.42 0.16
N GLN A 182 -0.73 22.03 0.03
CA GLN A 182 -0.61 23.45 -0.35
C GLN A 182 -1.00 23.71 -1.81
N LEU A 183 -0.96 22.69 -2.68
CA LEU A 183 -1.33 22.82 -4.09
C LEU A 183 -2.84 22.79 -4.34
N ASN A 184 -3.65 22.42 -3.35
CA ASN A 184 -5.09 22.39 -3.53
C ASN A 184 -5.69 23.81 -3.54
N THR A 185 -5.56 24.48 -4.68
CA THR A 185 -6.11 25.81 -4.96
C THR A 185 -7.33 25.74 -5.89
N TYR A 186 -7.93 24.55 -6.06
CA TYR A 186 -9.03 24.33 -6.98
C TYR A 186 -10.28 25.12 -6.57
N LYS A 187 -10.96 25.71 -7.56
CA LYS A 187 -12.28 26.31 -7.35
C LYS A 187 -13.30 25.20 -7.03
N PRO A 188 -14.41 25.52 -6.33
CA PRO A 188 -15.44 24.53 -6.00
C PRO A 188 -15.95 23.72 -7.21
N THR A 189 -16.10 24.36 -8.38
CA THR A 189 -16.53 23.69 -9.62
C THR A 189 -15.49 22.72 -10.17
N GLU A 190 -14.21 23.08 -10.10
CA GLU A 190 -13.09 22.22 -10.53
C GLU A 190 -12.95 21.04 -9.56
N LEU A 191 -13.08 21.29 -8.26
CA LEU A 191 -13.04 20.25 -7.24
C LEU A 191 -14.20 19.27 -7.39
N ALA A 192 -15.41 19.74 -7.71
CA ALA A 192 -16.56 18.88 -7.99
C ALA A 192 -16.31 17.97 -9.20
N PHE A 193 -15.71 18.49 -10.27
CA PHE A 193 -15.31 17.70 -11.43
C PHE A 193 -14.22 16.67 -11.07
N ILE A 194 -13.17 17.09 -10.35
CA ILE A 194 -12.08 16.20 -9.91
C ILE A 194 -12.62 15.06 -9.04
N LYS A 195 -13.54 15.36 -8.11
CA LYS A 195 -14.16 14.38 -7.20
C LYS A 195 -15.20 13.48 -7.89
N SER A 196 -15.58 13.72 -9.14
CA SER A 196 -16.52 12.83 -9.83
C SER A 196 -15.91 11.44 -10.05
N ILE A 197 -16.68 10.39 -9.72
CA ILE A 197 -16.24 9.00 -9.85
C ILE A 197 -16.46 8.55 -11.30
N ASN A 198 -15.40 8.63 -12.11
CA ASN A 198 -15.41 8.22 -13.50
C ASN A 198 -14.01 7.75 -13.92
N VAL A 199 -13.79 6.43 -13.91
CA VAL A 199 -12.50 5.80 -14.17
C VAL A 199 -11.93 6.22 -15.53
N MET A 200 -12.75 6.19 -16.59
CA MET A 200 -12.29 6.55 -17.93
C MET A 200 -11.92 8.04 -18.04
N SER A 201 -12.61 8.94 -17.33
CA SER A 201 -12.21 10.33 -17.28
C SER A 201 -10.86 10.52 -16.58
N TRP A 202 -10.57 9.73 -15.55
CA TRP A 202 -9.27 9.75 -14.85
C TRP A 202 -8.15 9.23 -15.73
N VAL A 203 -8.38 8.14 -16.49
CA VAL A 203 -7.44 7.62 -17.50
C VAL A 203 -7.08 8.70 -18.51
N LYS A 204 -8.08 9.39 -19.08
CA LYS A 204 -7.87 10.44 -20.08
C LYS A 204 -7.09 11.62 -19.51
N ASP A 205 -7.37 12.00 -18.26
CA ASP A 205 -6.66 13.06 -17.54
C ASP A 205 -5.17 12.70 -17.34
N ALA A 206 -4.87 11.51 -16.80
CA ALA A 206 -3.49 11.06 -16.59
C ALA A 206 -2.72 10.91 -17.93
N ARG A 207 -3.36 10.37 -18.97
CA ARG A 207 -2.77 10.24 -20.32
C ARG A 207 -2.43 11.59 -20.97
N GLY A 208 -3.13 12.66 -20.61
CA GLY A 208 -2.84 14.02 -21.10
C GLY A 208 -1.40 14.47 -20.85
N PHE A 209 -0.71 13.86 -19.88
CA PHE A 209 0.65 14.20 -19.49
C PHE A 209 1.75 13.36 -20.17
N LEU A 210 1.38 12.34 -20.95
CA LEU A 210 2.35 11.49 -21.66
C LEU A 210 3.29 12.29 -22.57
N LYS A 211 2.81 13.34 -23.24
CA LYS A 211 3.68 14.18 -24.09
C LYS A 211 4.84 14.80 -23.29
N GLY A 212 4.59 15.23 -22.05
CA GLY A 212 5.63 15.75 -21.16
C GLY A 212 6.57 14.66 -20.67
N ALA A 213 6.02 13.50 -20.26
CA ALA A 213 6.80 12.33 -19.85
C ALA A 213 7.78 11.87 -20.93
N TYR A 214 7.36 11.82 -22.18
CA TYR A 214 8.20 11.37 -23.30
C TYR A 214 9.08 12.47 -23.90
N ASN A 215 9.12 13.68 -23.35
CA ASN A 215 9.97 14.78 -23.82
C ASN A 215 11.42 14.62 -23.34
N LEU A 216 12.11 13.59 -23.83
CA LEU A 216 13.47 13.24 -23.43
C LEU A 216 14.49 13.91 -24.35
N SER A 217 15.40 14.72 -23.78
CA SER A 217 16.53 15.30 -24.51
C SER A 217 17.67 14.28 -24.58
N ASP A 218 17.76 13.52 -25.68
CA ASP A 218 18.76 12.46 -25.93
C ASP A 218 18.85 11.38 -24.83
N GLY A 219 17.76 11.20 -24.05
CA GLY A 219 17.71 10.24 -22.93
C GLY A 219 18.51 10.67 -21.69
N LYS A 220 19.08 11.88 -21.67
CA LYS A 220 19.76 12.45 -20.50
C LYS A 220 18.78 13.25 -19.66
N ILE A 221 18.64 12.84 -18.41
CA ILE A 221 17.72 13.43 -17.45
C ILE A 221 18.54 14.16 -16.38
N GLY A 222 18.22 15.44 -16.22
CA GLY A 222 18.76 16.32 -15.20
C GLY A 222 17.69 17.32 -14.75
N ASP A 223 18.09 18.38 -14.07
CA ASP A 223 17.15 19.31 -13.41
C ASP A 223 16.05 19.83 -14.32
N LEU A 224 16.35 20.20 -15.58
CA LEU A 224 15.34 20.74 -16.51
C LEU A 224 14.15 19.78 -16.73
N TYR A 225 14.42 18.48 -16.87
CA TYR A 225 13.36 17.50 -17.04
C TYR A 225 12.58 17.30 -15.74
N VAL A 226 13.29 17.25 -14.61
CA VAL A 226 12.66 17.09 -13.29
C VAL A 226 11.78 18.29 -12.98
N ASP A 227 12.27 19.51 -13.16
CA ASP A 227 11.54 20.76 -12.88
C ASP A 227 10.31 20.91 -13.77
N ALA A 228 10.37 20.44 -15.01
CA ALA A 228 9.23 20.47 -15.93
C ALA A 228 8.12 19.47 -15.53
N ASN A 229 8.49 18.30 -15.00
CA ASN A 229 7.54 17.20 -14.75
C ASN A 229 7.14 17.06 -13.27
N TYR A 230 7.92 17.57 -12.33
CA TYR A 230 7.60 17.50 -10.91
C TYR A 230 6.23 18.10 -10.55
N PRO A 231 5.84 19.30 -11.05
CA PRO A 231 4.51 19.83 -10.78
C PRO A 231 3.37 18.93 -11.28
N VAL A 232 3.61 18.14 -12.34
CA VAL A 232 2.64 17.16 -12.84
C VAL A 232 2.49 16.01 -11.87
N ILE A 233 3.60 15.47 -11.36
CA ILE A 233 3.58 14.39 -10.35
C ILE A 233 2.81 14.82 -9.11
N GLN A 234 3.09 16.02 -8.61
CA GLN A 234 2.34 16.59 -7.49
C GLN A 234 0.84 16.69 -7.82
N GLN A 235 0.49 17.26 -8.98
CA GLN A 235 -0.90 17.34 -9.39
C GLN A 235 -1.59 15.96 -9.46
N GLN A 236 -0.90 14.92 -9.94
CA GLN A 236 -1.45 13.58 -10.04
C GLN A 236 -1.64 12.93 -8.67
N ILE A 237 -0.69 13.07 -7.74
CA ILE A 237 -0.82 12.56 -6.36
C ILE A 237 -1.98 13.25 -5.65
N LEU A 238 -2.08 14.57 -5.73
CA LEU A 238 -3.20 15.32 -5.15
C LEU A 238 -4.54 14.88 -5.75
N LYS A 239 -4.65 14.78 -7.08
CA LYS A 239 -5.89 14.33 -7.75
C LYS A 239 -6.26 12.90 -7.35
N ALA A 240 -5.29 11.99 -7.31
CA ALA A 240 -5.50 10.61 -6.89
C ALA A 240 -6.05 10.55 -5.46
N GLY A 241 -5.46 11.30 -4.52
CA GLY A 241 -5.94 11.36 -3.14
C GLY A 241 -7.34 11.95 -3.01
N LEU A 242 -7.66 13.02 -3.76
CA LEU A 242 -9.01 13.61 -3.78
C LEU A 242 -10.06 12.66 -4.37
N ARG A 243 -9.70 11.89 -5.41
CA ARG A 243 -10.57 10.90 -6.03
C ARG A 243 -10.75 9.67 -5.15
N LEU A 244 -9.68 9.17 -4.53
CA LEU A 244 -9.74 8.11 -3.52
C LEU A 244 -10.63 8.53 -2.35
N ALA A 245 -10.48 9.75 -1.83
CA ALA A 245 -11.37 10.27 -0.80
C ALA A 245 -12.84 10.26 -1.24
N SER A 246 -13.13 10.71 -2.47
CA SER A 246 -14.49 10.70 -3.01
C SER A 246 -15.09 9.28 -3.09
N VAL A 247 -14.31 8.31 -3.57
CA VAL A 247 -14.73 6.90 -3.65
C VAL A 247 -14.99 6.33 -2.25
N LEU A 248 -14.07 6.55 -1.31
CA LEU A 248 -14.24 6.08 0.06
C LEU A 248 -15.45 6.72 0.74
N GLU A 249 -15.68 8.03 0.56
CA GLU A 249 -16.90 8.71 1.05
C GLU A 249 -18.16 8.13 0.43
N HIS A 250 -18.13 7.79 -0.87
CA HIS A 250 -19.28 7.24 -1.56
C HIS A 250 -19.74 5.90 -0.94
N TYR A 251 -18.80 4.98 -0.74
CA TYR A 251 -19.12 3.61 -0.29
C TYR A 251 -19.16 3.46 1.24
N PHE A 252 -18.32 4.18 1.99
CA PHE A 252 -18.12 3.92 3.41
C PHE A 252 -18.82 4.91 4.35
N LYS A 253 -19.31 6.06 3.87
CA LYS A 253 -19.94 7.09 4.73
C LYS A 253 -21.25 6.63 5.40
N LYS A 254 -22.08 5.89 4.66
CA LYS A 254 -23.41 5.48 5.11
C LYS A 254 -23.44 4.12 5.80
N ILE A 255 -22.30 3.42 5.87
CA ILE A 255 -22.23 2.15 6.58
C ILE A 255 -22.47 2.41 8.06
N ASP A 256 -23.60 1.90 8.56
CA ASP A 256 -23.95 1.86 9.97
C ASP A 256 -23.57 0.49 10.54
N LEU A 257 -22.35 0.42 11.05
CA LEU A 257 -21.74 -0.82 11.52
C LEU A 257 -22.40 -1.36 12.81
N ASN A 258 -23.32 -0.61 13.43
CA ASN A 258 -24.15 -1.13 14.53
C ASN A 258 -25.26 -2.08 14.04
N ASN A 259 -25.62 -2.01 12.75
CA ASN A 259 -26.63 -2.89 12.14
C ASN A 259 -26.04 -4.05 11.32
N VAL A 260 -24.74 -4.01 10.98
CA VAL A 260 -24.05 -5.10 10.25
C VAL A 260 -23.95 -6.38 11.10
N SER A 261 -24.10 -6.29 12.43
CA SER A 261 -24.19 -7.45 13.32
C SER A 261 -25.53 -8.23 13.22
N LYS A 262 -26.55 -7.74 12.51
CA LYS A 262 -27.91 -8.33 12.55
C LYS A 262 -28.32 -9.15 11.33
N ASN A 263 -27.65 -9.02 10.19
CA ASN A 263 -28.02 -9.78 8.98
C ASN A 263 -26.84 -10.65 8.53
N ASN A 264 -26.78 -11.85 9.09
CA ASN A 264 -25.80 -12.90 8.77
C ASN A 264 -25.94 -13.39 7.32
N VAL A 265 -24.81 -13.55 6.65
CA VAL A 265 -24.49 -14.79 5.92
C VAL A 265 -23.10 -15.24 6.37
N GLY A 266 -23.07 -16.29 7.20
CA GLY A 266 -21.90 -17.17 7.39
C GLY A 266 -20.61 -16.54 7.92
N LEU A 267 -20.66 -15.82 9.05
CA LEU A 267 -19.46 -15.65 9.87
C LEU A 267 -19.27 -16.91 10.71
N GLU A 268 -18.29 -17.74 10.36
CA GLU A 268 -17.52 -18.39 11.41
C GLU A 268 -16.97 -17.24 12.27
N THR A 269 -17.52 -17.07 13.47
CA THR A 269 -16.84 -16.29 14.50
C THR A 269 -15.43 -16.87 14.61
N GLU A 270 -14.38 -16.14 14.20
CA GLU A 270 -13.00 -16.57 14.44
C GLU A 270 -12.91 -16.88 15.94
N VAL A 271 -12.89 -18.17 16.28
CA VAL A 271 -12.94 -18.64 17.67
C VAL A 271 -11.62 -18.25 18.29
N SER A 272 -11.65 -17.20 19.10
CA SER A 272 -10.46 -16.76 19.81
C SER A 272 -10.05 -17.84 20.81
N THR A 273 -8.88 -18.44 20.58
CA THR A 273 -8.39 -19.57 21.37
C THR A 273 -7.42 -19.07 22.43
N ASN A 274 -7.60 -19.50 23.68
CA ASN A 274 -6.58 -19.29 24.72
C ASN A 274 -5.41 -20.23 24.44
N ILE A 275 -4.22 -19.67 24.26
CA ILE A 275 -3.02 -20.45 23.91
C ILE A 275 -1.95 -20.37 24.98
N ASP A 276 -1.14 -21.41 25.04
CA ASP A 276 0.17 -21.36 25.67
C ASP A 276 1.13 -20.64 24.72
N VAL A 277 1.78 -19.57 25.18
CA VAL A 277 2.71 -18.77 24.36
C VAL A 277 3.84 -19.62 23.78
N THR A 278 4.26 -20.71 24.44
CA THR A 278 5.31 -21.62 23.95
C THR A 278 4.92 -22.37 22.69
N LYS A 279 3.63 -22.43 22.38
CA LYS A 279 3.06 -23.05 21.19
C LYS A 279 2.56 -22.04 20.17
N ALA A 280 2.87 -20.75 20.31
CA ALA A 280 2.31 -19.69 19.47
C ALA A 280 2.47 -19.95 17.96
N SER A 281 3.57 -20.57 17.52
CA SER A 281 3.79 -20.93 16.11
C SER A 281 2.76 -21.92 15.54
N ASP A 282 2.13 -22.76 16.37
CA ASP A 282 1.10 -23.72 15.93
C ASP A 282 -0.21 -23.01 15.53
N TYR A 283 -0.34 -21.72 15.86
CA TYR A 283 -1.55 -20.93 15.68
C TYR A 283 -1.38 -19.84 14.60
N GLU A 284 -0.41 -19.96 13.69
CA GLU A 284 -0.23 -19.02 12.59
C GLU A 284 -1.55 -18.73 11.85
N GLY A 285 -1.87 -17.44 11.70
CA GLY A 285 -3.09 -17.00 11.04
C GLY A 285 -4.37 -17.18 11.87
N GLN A 286 -4.29 -17.57 13.15
CA GLN A 286 -5.44 -17.66 14.05
C GLN A 286 -5.47 -16.48 15.02
N LEU A 287 -6.69 -16.06 15.39
CA LEU A 287 -6.94 -15.10 16.45
C LEU A 287 -6.84 -15.79 17.81
N VAL A 288 -6.00 -15.28 18.71
CA VAL A 288 -5.70 -15.92 19.99
C VAL A 288 -5.72 -14.95 21.16
N TYR A 289 -5.98 -15.49 22.36
CA TYR A 289 -5.63 -14.88 23.63
C TYR A 289 -4.38 -15.55 24.18
N ALA A 290 -3.30 -14.78 24.31
CA ALA A 290 -2.01 -15.27 24.78
C ALA A 290 -1.60 -14.53 26.06
N CYS A 291 -1.55 -15.24 27.19
CA CYS A 291 -1.19 -14.67 28.48
C CYS A 291 0.20 -15.14 28.93
N ALA A 292 1.10 -14.22 29.22
CA ALA A 292 2.41 -14.51 29.80
C ALA A 292 3.05 -13.25 30.40
N LYS A 293 4.07 -13.44 31.24
CA LYS A 293 4.95 -12.36 31.68
C LYS A 293 5.73 -11.76 30.50
N VAL A 294 5.85 -10.43 30.46
CA VAL A 294 6.79 -9.72 29.59
C VAL A 294 8.19 -9.73 30.21
N PHE A 295 9.12 -10.44 29.59
CA PHE A 295 10.48 -10.63 30.12
C PHE A 295 11.49 -9.61 29.60
N SER A 296 11.29 -9.07 28.40
CA SER A 296 12.15 -8.03 27.87
C SER A 296 11.39 -7.14 26.90
N THR A 297 11.64 -5.84 26.96
CA THR A 297 11.13 -4.87 26.00
C THR A 297 12.28 -4.25 25.19
N LYS A 298 12.00 -3.81 23.98
CA LYS A 298 12.99 -3.14 23.12
C LYS A 298 12.33 -2.12 22.21
N VAL A 299 12.92 -0.94 22.08
CA VAL A 299 12.63 0.01 21.00
C VAL A 299 13.72 -0.14 19.94
N LEU A 300 13.34 -0.23 18.67
CA LEU A 300 14.28 -0.09 17.55
C LEU A 300 14.24 1.35 17.04
N ASP A 301 15.26 2.12 17.39
CA ASP A 301 15.47 3.46 16.85
C ASP A 301 15.68 3.40 15.33
N GLY A 302 14.96 4.25 14.59
CA GLY A 302 15.00 4.35 13.12
C GLY A 302 13.80 3.74 12.39
N ASN A 303 13.22 2.65 12.91
CA ASN A 303 12.07 1.95 12.26
C ASN A 303 10.76 2.05 13.04
N GLY A 304 10.75 2.75 14.18
CA GLY A 304 9.53 3.03 14.92
C GLY A 304 8.77 1.79 15.39
N MET A 305 9.47 0.84 16.02
CA MET A 305 8.84 -0.36 16.58
C MET A 305 9.22 -0.57 18.05
N THR A 306 8.21 -0.89 18.85
CA THR A 306 8.33 -1.36 20.23
C THR A 306 8.00 -2.85 20.29
N PHE A 307 8.88 -3.62 20.91
CA PHE A 307 8.73 -5.07 21.10
C PHE A 307 8.51 -5.39 22.56
N LEU A 308 7.52 -6.24 22.85
CA LEU A 308 7.32 -6.87 24.16
C LEU A 308 7.52 -8.39 23.99
N ASN A 309 8.50 -8.96 24.68
CA ASN A 309 8.84 -10.38 24.56
C ASN A 309 8.16 -11.16 25.70
N LEU A 310 7.21 -12.03 25.34
CA LEU A 310 6.35 -12.76 26.26
C LEU A 310 6.91 -14.16 26.52
N GLY A 311 6.92 -14.58 27.78
CA GLY A 311 7.31 -15.94 28.20
C GLY A 311 8.82 -16.17 28.36
N ALA A 312 9.66 -15.44 27.63
CA ALA A 312 11.11 -15.41 27.82
C ALA A 312 11.72 -14.14 27.23
N ALA A 313 12.93 -13.78 27.66
CA ALA A 313 13.64 -12.65 27.07
C ALA A 313 14.08 -12.98 25.63
N TYR A 314 14.21 -11.94 24.79
CA TYR A 314 14.87 -12.07 23.49
C TYR A 314 16.30 -12.65 23.65
N PRO A 315 16.77 -13.57 22.78
CA PRO A 315 16.15 -14.04 21.55
C PRO A 315 15.24 -15.27 21.70
N HIS A 316 15.03 -15.76 22.91
CA HIS A 316 14.32 -17.02 23.20
C HIS A 316 12.83 -16.84 23.47
N SER A 317 12.30 -15.62 23.28
CA SER A 317 10.88 -15.32 23.42
C SER A 317 10.04 -16.24 22.54
N PRO A 318 9.11 -17.02 23.12
CA PRO A 318 8.20 -17.84 22.35
C PRO A 318 7.11 -17.04 21.63
N LEU A 319 6.82 -15.80 22.05
CA LEU A 319 5.91 -14.88 21.37
C LEU A 319 6.41 -13.44 21.52
N THR A 320 6.35 -12.64 20.46
CA THR A 320 6.69 -11.21 20.52
C THR A 320 5.48 -10.35 20.16
N VAL A 321 5.15 -9.39 21.01
CA VAL A 321 4.18 -8.34 20.67
C VAL A 321 4.92 -7.20 19.99
N VAL A 322 4.39 -6.72 18.87
CA VAL A 322 4.95 -5.62 18.09
C VAL A 322 3.96 -4.45 18.11
N ILE A 323 4.47 -3.26 18.40
CA ILE A 323 3.71 -2.02 18.43
C ILE A 323 4.46 -1.00 17.58
N TYR A 324 3.85 -0.53 16.50
CA TYR A 324 4.43 0.51 15.65
C TYR A 324 4.32 1.89 16.31
N SER A 325 5.23 2.80 15.94
CA SER A 325 5.37 4.11 16.56
C SER A 325 4.17 5.02 16.35
N ASP A 326 3.50 4.90 15.21
CA ASP A 326 2.25 5.60 14.90
C ASP A 326 1.08 5.16 15.81
N SER A 327 1.14 3.94 16.34
CA SER A 327 0.14 3.39 17.24
C SER A 327 0.36 3.77 18.70
N LEU A 328 1.52 4.34 19.06
CA LEU A 328 1.88 4.66 20.45
C LEU A 328 0.94 5.69 21.08
N GLU A 329 0.30 6.56 20.28
CA GLU A 329 -0.69 7.52 20.77
C GLU A 329 -1.99 6.86 21.29
N ASN A 330 -2.24 5.60 20.92
CA ASN A 330 -3.40 4.82 21.36
C ASN A 330 -3.15 4.03 22.65
N PHE A 331 -2.03 4.29 23.33
CA PHE A 331 -1.68 3.68 24.61
C PHE A 331 -1.61 4.75 25.71
N ASP A 332 -2.27 4.50 26.82
CA ASP A 332 -2.29 5.40 27.98
C ASP A 332 -0.90 5.58 28.62
N HIS A 333 -0.01 4.61 28.37
CA HIS A 333 1.34 4.57 28.88
C HIS A 333 2.31 4.12 27.78
N LYS A 334 3.57 4.54 27.88
CA LYS A 334 4.63 4.05 26.99
C LYS A 334 4.78 2.54 27.16
N PRO A 335 4.44 1.71 26.15
CA PRO A 335 4.36 0.26 26.33
C PRO A 335 5.70 -0.37 26.74
N VAL A 336 6.81 0.15 26.21
CA VAL A 336 8.18 -0.33 26.53
C VAL A 336 8.49 -0.26 28.03
N ASP A 337 8.03 0.81 28.70
CA ASP A 337 8.27 1.05 30.12
C ASP A 337 7.17 0.44 30.99
N PHE A 338 5.94 0.44 30.48
CA PHE A 338 4.77 0.08 31.27
C PHE A 338 4.58 -1.42 31.42
N TYR A 339 4.90 -2.22 30.41
CA TYR A 339 4.59 -3.65 30.42
C TYR A 339 5.73 -4.55 30.88
N ILE A 340 6.96 -4.04 30.96
CA ILE A 340 8.11 -4.83 31.45
C ILE A 340 7.79 -5.43 32.82
N ASP A 341 8.14 -6.71 32.99
CA ASP A 341 7.92 -7.51 34.19
C ASP A 341 6.45 -7.79 34.59
N LYS A 342 5.46 -7.35 33.82
CA LYS A 342 4.04 -7.63 34.09
C LYS A 342 3.56 -8.91 33.44
N GLU A 343 2.63 -9.59 34.10
CA GLU A 343 1.77 -10.60 33.48
C GLU A 343 0.74 -9.88 32.61
N VAL A 344 0.74 -10.16 31.31
CA VAL A 344 -0.19 -9.57 30.36
C VAL A 344 -0.95 -10.65 29.61
N CYS A 345 -2.16 -10.32 29.17
CA CYS A 345 -2.93 -11.08 28.20
C CYS A 345 -3.11 -10.23 26.95
N VAL A 346 -2.67 -10.77 25.81
CA VAL A 346 -2.71 -10.10 24.51
C VAL A 346 -3.71 -10.81 23.62
N HIS A 347 -4.55 -10.02 22.96
CA HIS A 347 -5.52 -10.51 21.98
C HIS A 347 -5.12 -10.04 20.60
N GLY A 348 -4.89 -10.99 19.68
CA GLY A 348 -4.56 -10.66 18.31
C GLY A 348 -4.22 -11.88 17.47
N LYS A 349 -3.99 -11.65 16.18
CA LYS A 349 -3.70 -12.70 15.21
C LYS A 349 -2.23 -13.06 15.26
N ILE A 350 -1.90 -14.35 15.31
CA ILE A 350 -0.52 -14.79 15.18
C ILE A 350 -0.06 -14.58 13.73
N LYS A 351 1.06 -13.88 13.56
CA LYS A 351 1.79 -13.73 12.30
C LYS A 351 3.19 -14.32 12.48
N MET A 352 3.74 -14.94 11.44
CA MET A 352 5.13 -15.38 11.46
C MET A 352 6.03 -14.33 10.80
N TYR A 353 7.06 -13.88 11.51
CA TYR A 353 8.09 -12.98 10.99
C TYR A 353 9.47 -13.58 11.21
N LYS A 354 10.18 -13.85 10.11
CA LYS A 354 11.50 -14.50 10.12
C LYS A 354 11.55 -15.78 10.98
N GLY A 355 10.48 -16.57 10.92
CA GLY A 355 10.35 -17.83 11.64
C GLY A 355 10.00 -17.69 13.14
N LYS A 356 9.66 -16.49 13.61
CA LYS A 356 9.17 -16.27 14.99
C LYS A 356 7.72 -15.79 14.98
N PRO A 357 6.88 -16.28 15.91
CA PRO A 357 5.50 -15.81 16.02
C PRO A 357 5.46 -14.42 16.68
N GLU A 358 4.62 -13.56 16.11
CA GLU A 358 4.36 -12.22 16.61
C GLU A 358 2.86 -11.90 16.62
N ILE A 359 2.45 -11.01 17.52
CA ILE A 359 1.14 -10.35 17.47
C ILE A 359 1.40 -8.85 17.34
N ILE A 360 0.84 -8.25 16.29
CA ILE A 360 0.86 -6.80 16.11
C ILE A 360 -0.37 -6.21 16.82
N ILE A 361 -0.17 -5.23 17.69
CA ILE A 361 -1.26 -4.52 18.36
C ILE A 361 -1.12 -3.01 18.19
N ASN A 362 -2.26 -2.33 18.04
CA ASN A 362 -2.29 -0.90 17.70
C ASN A 362 -3.05 -0.04 18.72
N SER A 363 -3.55 -0.65 19.80
CA SER A 363 -4.22 0.07 20.88
C SER A 363 -4.12 -0.67 22.21
N GLN A 364 -4.29 0.09 23.29
CA GLN A 364 -4.34 -0.43 24.66
C GLN A 364 -5.39 -1.54 24.87
N GLN A 365 -6.47 -1.58 24.08
CA GLN A 365 -7.54 -2.56 24.23
C GLN A 365 -7.13 -3.99 23.89
N ALA A 366 -6.05 -4.16 23.10
CA ALA A 366 -5.56 -5.47 22.68
C ALA A 366 -4.60 -6.11 23.69
N ILE A 367 -4.25 -5.42 24.79
CA ILE A 367 -3.34 -5.92 25.82
C ILE A 367 -3.81 -5.46 27.21
N GLN A 368 -3.98 -6.41 28.12
CA GLN A 368 -4.39 -6.13 29.49
C GLN A 368 -3.43 -6.76 30.49
N ILE A 369 -3.23 -6.09 31.63
CA ILE A 369 -2.51 -6.68 32.77
C ILE A 369 -3.45 -7.70 33.43
N LYS A 370 -2.90 -8.87 33.78
CA LYS A 370 -3.62 -9.94 34.45
C LYS A 370 -3.73 -9.72 35.96
#